data_AF-A0A2N3F8D5-F1
#
_entry.id   AF-A0A2N3F8D5-F1
#
_cell.length_a   1.000
_cell.length_b   1.000
_cell.length_c   1.000
_cell.angle_alpha   90.00
_cell.angle_beta   90.00
_cell.angle_gamma   90.00
#
_symmetry.space_group_name_H-M   'P 1'
#
loop_
_entity.id
_entity.type
_entity.pdbx_description
1 polymer ?
#
loop_
_entity_poly.entity_id
_entity_poly.type
_entity_poly.pdbx_seq_one_letter_code
_entity_poly.pdbx_strand_id
1 'polypeptide(L)'
;MQSSGRPSRGRRSVHRCCESRRTLYNERDQVSTKRIMLTLGGIVLGLAAVLAVASGVINAMVGPVPSPQTESATATMQPEPSASVVASATVVATVPATVEPEPVAPKLAAPKPQPAKPKPTKTFSATVVIDAGHQQKADSSLEPIGPGATEMKPKVSGGTSGVATHNSESSVNLEVAKRLRDELESRGVKVVMVRSKQDVNIANSKRAQIANDAHADVFIRLHCDGNNNHSLHGLSTLIPAKNSWTAPIVDESKTAGRYIHDAVVKSSGAADRGLVKRSDLSGFNWAKVPTVLVEMGFMSNSAEDRKLDTAAYQKKLAEGMANGIMKYLASK
;
A
#
# COMPACT_ATOMS: atom_id res chain seq x y z
N MET A 1 87.15 -26.29 -11.92
CA MET A 1 85.90 -26.63 -12.62
C MET A 1 84.86 -25.57 -12.28
N GLN A 2 84.35 -24.89 -13.30
CA GLN A 2 83.10 -24.08 -13.41
C GLN A 2 82.83 -23.00 -12.35
N SER A 3 82.99 -21.70 -12.65
CA SER A 3 82.11 -20.79 -13.45
C SER A 3 80.98 -20.20 -12.58
N SER A 4 80.97 -18.97 -12.06
CA SER A 4 81.04 -17.60 -12.62
C SER A 4 79.92 -17.21 -13.59
N GLY A 5 79.12 -16.18 -13.28
CA GLY A 5 78.43 -15.38 -14.32
C GLY A 5 77.04 -14.83 -13.99
N ARG A 6 76.97 -13.52 -13.73
CA ARG A 6 75.82 -12.58 -13.83
C ARG A 6 75.22 -12.53 -15.27
N PRO A 7 74.35 -11.57 -15.68
CA PRO A 7 73.07 -11.01 -15.17
C PRO A 7 71.99 -10.75 -16.27
N SER A 8 70.86 -10.12 -15.89
CA SER A 8 70.18 -8.99 -16.58
C SER A 8 68.87 -9.18 -17.38
N ARG A 9 68.08 -8.07 -17.35
CA ARG A 9 67.03 -7.59 -18.29
C ARG A 9 65.65 -8.29 -18.18
N GLY A 10 64.51 -7.60 -18.31
CA GLY A 10 64.22 -6.22 -18.65
C GLY A 10 62.78 -6.09 -19.19
N ARG A 11 62.12 -4.96 -18.87
CA ARG A 11 60.99 -4.28 -19.57
C ARG A 11 59.92 -5.13 -20.29
N ARG A 12 58.64 -4.82 -20.03
CA ARG A 12 57.82 -3.95 -20.90
C ARG A 12 56.43 -3.65 -20.33
N SER A 13 56.05 -2.40 -20.55
CA SER A 13 54.74 -1.77 -20.39
C SER A 13 53.70 -2.34 -21.38
N VAL A 14 52.42 -2.40 -20.98
CA VAL A 14 51.30 -2.14 -21.90
C VAL A 14 50.05 -1.60 -21.18
N HIS A 15 49.55 -0.50 -21.75
CA HIS A 15 48.27 0.20 -21.58
C HIS A 15 47.03 -0.62 -21.21
N ARG A 16 46.13 -0.04 -20.39
CA ARG A 16 44.96 0.70 -20.91
C ARG A 16 44.18 1.45 -19.82
N CYS A 17 43.82 2.66 -20.23
CA CYS A 17 42.94 3.63 -19.60
C CYS A 17 41.47 3.17 -19.70
N CYS A 18 40.66 3.49 -18.68
CA CYS A 18 39.25 3.82 -18.89
C CYS A 18 38.77 4.72 -17.74
N GLU A 19 38.56 6.00 -18.07
CA GLU A 19 37.93 7.01 -17.23
C GLU A 19 36.45 6.68 -16.98
N SER A 20 35.96 6.99 -15.77
CA SER A 20 34.59 7.47 -15.60
C SER A 20 34.42 8.23 -14.28
N ARG A 21 34.50 9.56 -14.40
CA ARG A 21 33.70 10.60 -13.74
C ARG A 21 33.29 10.37 -12.27
N ARG A 22 34.07 10.98 -11.36
CA ARG A 22 33.54 11.54 -10.11
C ARG A 22 32.97 12.92 -10.40
N THR A 23 31.66 13.12 -10.23
CA THR A 23 31.09 14.45 -10.09
C THR A 23 31.23 14.90 -8.64
N LEU A 24 32.13 15.86 -8.43
CA LEU A 24 32.20 16.71 -7.26
C LEU A 24 30.99 17.64 -7.28
N TYR A 25 30.13 17.58 -6.25
CA TYR A 25 29.12 18.60 -6.02
C TYR A 25 29.74 19.62 -5.06
N ASN A 26 29.82 20.87 -5.53
CA ASN A 26 30.54 21.97 -4.93
C ASN A 26 29.68 22.63 -3.85
N GLU A 27 30.18 22.72 -2.62
CA GLU A 27 29.73 23.69 -1.60
C GLU A 27 30.37 25.05 -1.88
N ARG A 28 29.62 26.14 -1.63
CA ARG A 28 29.94 27.58 -1.43
C ARG A 28 28.66 28.36 -1.77
N ASP A 29 28.17 29.40 -1.10
CA ASP A 29 28.52 30.22 0.08
C ASP A 29 27.24 31.04 0.40
N GLN A 30 26.78 31.09 1.66
CA GLN A 30 26.84 32.23 2.61
C GLN A 30 26.04 33.52 2.27
N VAL A 31 25.07 33.81 3.15
CA VAL A 31 24.82 35.10 3.86
C VAL A 31 24.28 36.35 3.13
N SER A 32 23.42 37.08 3.88
CA SER A 32 22.95 38.47 3.73
C SER A 32 21.53 38.59 3.11
N THR A 33 20.53 39.29 3.66
CA THR A 33 20.52 40.46 4.56
C THR A 33 19.12 40.64 5.19
N LYS A 34 19.04 41.02 6.47
CA LYS A 34 17.86 41.63 7.12
C LYS A 34 17.83 43.14 6.85
N ARG A 35 16.65 43.74 6.60
CA ARG A 35 16.22 45.15 6.88
C ARG A 35 14.74 45.27 6.46
N ILE A 36 13.77 45.36 7.37
CA ILE A 36 13.16 46.57 7.98
C ILE A 36 12.65 47.58 6.94
N MET A 37 11.32 47.71 6.80
CA MET A 37 10.63 49.01 6.75
C MET A 37 9.14 48.90 7.12
N LEU A 38 8.75 49.70 8.12
CA LEU A 38 7.39 50.07 8.50
C LEU A 38 6.83 51.06 7.46
N THR A 39 5.54 50.95 7.13
CA THR A 39 4.70 52.13 6.81
C THR A 39 3.28 51.91 7.32
N LEU A 40 2.87 52.80 8.22
CA LEU A 40 1.51 53.04 8.70
C LEU A 40 0.71 53.83 7.65
N GLY A 41 -0.62 53.69 7.68
CA GLY A 41 -1.53 54.61 6.98
C GLY A 41 -2.95 54.09 6.92
N GLY A 42 -3.76 54.39 7.95
CA GLY A 42 -5.21 54.20 7.93
C GLY A 42 -5.96 55.37 7.27
N ILE A 43 -7.30 55.24 7.25
CA ILE A 43 -8.40 56.22 7.00
C ILE A 43 -9.45 55.50 6.10
N VAL A 44 -10.78 55.57 6.25
CA VAL A 44 -11.79 55.80 7.30
C VAL A 44 -13.12 56.02 6.54
N LEU A 45 -14.25 55.53 7.10
CA LEU A 45 -15.67 55.89 6.85
C LEU A 45 -16.28 55.60 5.45
N GLY A 46 -17.41 54.88 5.37
CA GLY A 46 -18.80 55.41 5.55
C GLY A 46 -19.46 55.46 4.16
N LEU A 47 -20.74 55.25 3.87
CA LEU A 47 -21.99 55.25 4.62
C LEU A 47 -23.06 54.51 3.78
N ALA A 48 -24.18 54.15 4.40
CA ALA A 48 -25.33 53.45 3.84
C ALA A 48 -26.33 54.35 3.08
N ALA A 49 -27.39 53.71 2.56
CA ALA A 49 -28.76 54.20 2.23
C ALA A 49 -29.01 54.60 0.74
N VAL A 50 -30.18 54.44 0.09
CA VAL A 50 -31.54 53.91 0.37
C VAL A 50 -32.37 54.02 -0.96
N LEU A 51 -33.36 53.12 -1.15
CA LEU A 51 -34.63 53.13 -1.95
C LEU A 51 -34.72 53.83 -3.35
N ALA A 52 -35.13 53.12 -4.42
CA ALA A 52 -36.50 52.98 -5.02
C ALA A 52 -36.95 54.20 -5.90
N VAL A 53 -37.65 54.15 -7.04
CA VAL A 53 -38.72 53.30 -7.62
C VAL A 53 -38.84 53.54 -9.16
N ALA A 54 -39.42 52.58 -9.91
CA ALA A 54 -40.28 52.73 -11.13
C ALA A 54 -39.67 53.27 -12.45
N SER A 55 -39.99 52.83 -13.67
CA SER A 55 -41.00 51.94 -14.28
C SER A 55 -40.54 51.58 -15.70
N GLY A 56 -40.94 50.42 -16.25
CA GLY A 56 -40.74 50.15 -17.69
C GLY A 56 -40.91 48.69 -18.09
N VAL A 57 -42.16 48.30 -18.33
CA VAL A 57 -42.62 47.00 -18.83
C VAL A 57 -42.15 46.77 -20.29
N ILE A 58 -41.75 45.54 -20.66
CA ILE A 58 -42.12 44.83 -21.90
C ILE A 58 -41.85 43.31 -21.72
N ASN A 59 -42.71 42.56 -22.40
CA ASN A 59 -43.19 41.20 -22.27
C ASN A 59 -42.24 40.03 -22.68
N ALA A 60 -42.50 38.89 -22.04
CA ALA A 60 -42.77 37.56 -22.63
C ALA A 60 -41.70 36.45 -22.68
N MET A 61 -42.21 35.27 -22.28
CA MET A 61 -41.79 33.87 -22.52
C MET A 61 -40.84 33.19 -21.51
N VAL A 62 -41.44 32.69 -20.43
CA VAL A 62 -41.00 31.44 -19.77
C VAL A 62 -42.24 30.60 -19.46
N GLY A 63 -42.31 29.40 -20.03
CA GLY A 63 -43.38 28.42 -19.79
C GLY A 63 -43.20 27.66 -18.45
N PRO A 64 -44.24 26.94 -17.99
CA PRO A 64 -44.25 26.31 -16.67
C PRO A 64 -43.41 25.03 -16.62
N VAL A 65 -42.65 24.88 -15.53
CA VAL A 65 -42.02 23.62 -15.09
C VAL A 65 -43.03 22.85 -14.23
N PRO A 66 -43.36 21.58 -14.53
CA PRO A 66 -44.12 20.73 -13.61
C PRO A 66 -43.19 19.89 -12.71
N SER A 67 -43.59 19.80 -11.44
CA SER A 67 -43.00 18.99 -10.36
C SER A 67 -43.03 17.48 -10.67
N PRO A 68 -42.06 16.68 -10.17
CA PRO A 68 -42.13 15.23 -10.26
C PRO A 68 -43.04 14.66 -9.15
N GLN A 69 -44.08 13.94 -9.55
CA GLN A 69 -44.86 13.09 -8.65
C GLN A 69 -44.22 11.71 -8.54
N THR A 70 -44.13 11.25 -7.30
CA THR A 70 -43.85 9.87 -6.87
C THR A 70 -44.98 8.93 -7.28
N GLU A 71 -44.64 7.85 -7.98
CA GLU A 71 -45.47 6.64 -8.03
C GLU A 71 -44.64 5.40 -7.68
N SER A 72 -45.20 4.65 -6.73
CA SER A 72 -44.72 3.39 -6.19
C SER A 72 -45.33 2.25 -7.01
N ALA A 73 -44.50 1.32 -7.51
CA ALA A 73 -44.98 0.08 -8.11
C ALA A 73 -44.38 -1.13 -7.38
N THR A 74 -45.25 -1.75 -6.60
CA THR A 74 -45.07 -3.01 -5.87
C THR A 74 -45.19 -4.18 -6.85
N ALA A 75 -44.20 -5.07 -6.90
CA ALA A 75 -44.28 -6.32 -7.65
C ALA A 75 -44.54 -7.49 -6.69
N THR A 76 -45.74 -8.05 -6.75
CA THR A 76 -46.18 -9.27 -6.06
C THR A 76 -46.14 -10.47 -7.01
N MET A 77 -45.47 -11.54 -6.57
CA MET A 77 -45.60 -12.92 -7.07
C MET A 77 -47.01 -13.47 -6.77
N GLN A 78 -47.60 -14.23 -7.70
CA GLN A 78 -48.10 -15.61 -7.52
C GLN A 78 -48.79 -16.18 -8.80
N PRO A 79 -49.01 -17.52 -8.88
CA PRO A 79 -48.94 -18.33 -10.11
C PRO A 79 -50.30 -18.87 -10.61
N GLU A 80 -50.34 -19.44 -11.82
CA GLU A 80 -51.50 -20.14 -12.43
C GLU A 80 -51.00 -21.12 -13.55
N PRO A 81 -51.81 -22.10 -14.05
CA PRO A 81 -51.55 -23.52 -13.79
C PRO A 81 -51.43 -24.43 -15.04
N SER A 82 -51.33 -25.73 -14.73
CA SER A 82 -51.22 -26.93 -15.57
C SER A 82 -52.20 -27.07 -16.74
N ALA A 83 -51.72 -27.67 -17.84
CA ALA A 83 -52.55 -28.45 -18.77
C ALA A 83 -51.77 -29.67 -19.31
N SER A 84 -52.48 -30.80 -19.32
CA SER A 84 -52.09 -32.16 -19.69
C SER A 84 -52.05 -32.37 -21.21
N VAL A 85 -51.07 -33.14 -21.71
CA VAL A 85 -51.24 -33.91 -22.96
C VAL A 85 -50.59 -35.30 -22.79
N VAL A 86 -51.45 -36.29 -22.97
CA VAL A 86 -51.21 -37.74 -23.08
C VAL A 86 -50.41 -38.09 -24.34
N ALA A 87 -49.45 -39.02 -24.25
CA ALA A 87 -49.50 -40.29 -25.01
C ALA A 87 -48.19 -41.10 -24.94
N SER A 88 -48.42 -42.42 -24.88
CA SER A 88 -47.60 -43.54 -25.37
C SER A 88 -46.45 -44.06 -24.51
N ALA A 89 -46.80 -45.16 -23.85
CA ALA A 89 -45.91 -46.14 -23.27
C ALA A 89 -45.01 -46.80 -24.33
N THR A 90 -43.74 -46.98 -23.98
CA THR A 90 -42.94 -48.11 -24.44
C THR A 90 -42.19 -48.65 -23.24
N VAL A 91 -42.54 -49.88 -22.86
CA VAL A 91 -41.91 -50.64 -21.79
C VAL A 91 -40.54 -51.06 -22.29
N VAL A 92 -39.48 -50.55 -21.67
CA VAL A 92 -38.13 -51.11 -21.82
C VAL A 92 -37.73 -51.70 -20.47
N ALA A 93 -37.47 -53.00 -20.48
CA ALA A 93 -37.11 -53.80 -19.34
C ALA A 93 -35.88 -53.25 -18.62
N THR A 94 -36.01 -53.00 -17.32
CA THR A 94 -34.91 -52.68 -16.41
C THR A 94 -34.11 -53.95 -16.11
N VAL A 95 -32.87 -53.99 -16.60
CA VAL A 95 -31.82 -54.88 -16.10
C VAL A 95 -31.24 -54.23 -14.84
N PRO A 96 -31.08 -54.93 -13.70
CA PRO A 96 -30.45 -54.33 -12.52
C PRO A 96 -28.96 -54.12 -12.79
N ALA A 97 -28.53 -52.86 -12.85
CA ALA A 97 -27.13 -52.49 -12.83
C ALA A 97 -26.54 -52.82 -11.46
N THR A 98 -25.57 -53.72 -11.45
CA THR A 98 -24.72 -54.02 -10.31
C THR A 98 -23.87 -52.78 -10.02
N VAL A 99 -24.03 -52.19 -8.84
CA VAL A 99 -23.22 -51.05 -8.40
C VAL A 99 -21.83 -51.58 -8.05
N GLU A 100 -20.85 -51.35 -8.93
CA GLU A 100 -19.43 -51.47 -8.59
C GLU A 100 -19.05 -50.31 -7.66
N PRO A 101 -18.30 -50.56 -6.56
CA PRO A 101 -17.85 -49.49 -5.68
C PRO A 101 -16.75 -48.65 -6.35
N GLU A 102 -16.84 -47.33 -6.21
CA GLU A 102 -15.82 -46.39 -6.68
C GLU A 102 -14.43 -46.67 -6.06
N PRO A 103 -13.34 -46.45 -6.82
CA PRO A 103 -11.98 -46.64 -6.32
C PRO A 103 -11.64 -45.58 -5.26
N VAL A 104 -11.36 -46.05 -4.05
CA VAL A 104 -10.91 -45.21 -2.93
C VAL A 104 -9.57 -44.55 -3.30
N ALA A 105 -9.56 -43.22 -3.42
CA ALA A 105 -8.35 -42.44 -3.64
C ALA A 105 -7.31 -42.69 -2.51
N PRO A 106 -6.01 -42.84 -2.83
CA PRO A 106 -5.00 -43.08 -1.81
C PRO A 106 -4.85 -41.85 -0.91
N LYS A 107 -5.00 -42.09 0.40
CA LYS A 107 -4.74 -41.14 1.48
C LYS A 107 -3.29 -40.63 1.37
N LEU A 108 -3.12 -39.37 0.95
CA LEU A 108 -1.82 -38.69 0.96
C LEU A 108 -1.23 -38.74 2.38
N ALA A 109 -0.02 -39.29 2.49
CA ALA A 109 0.74 -39.35 3.72
C ALA A 109 0.97 -37.92 4.27
N ALA A 110 0.81 -37.76 5.58
CA ALA A 110 1.07 -36.50 6.27
C ALA A 110 2.51 -36.01 6.01
N PRO A 111 2.72 -34.70 5.77
CA PRO A 111 4.04 -34.15 5.53
C PRO A 111 4.93 -34.35 6.77
N LYS A 112 6.15 -34.86 6.54
CA LYS A 112 7.16 -35.05 7.60
C LYS A 112 7.48 -33.69 8.27
N PRO A 113 7.73 -33.66 9.59
CA PRO A 113 8.14 -32.44 10.29
C PRO A 113 9.40 -31.87 9.65
N GLN A 114 9.34 -30.62 9.17
CA GLN A 114 10.54 -29.91 8.75
C GLN A 114 11.41 -29.58 9.96
N PRO A 115 12.74 -29.66 9.84
CA PRO A 115 13.65 -29.24 10.90
C PRO A 115 13.36 -27.81 11.35
N ALA A 116 13.28 -27.58 12.66
CA ALA A 116 13.11 -26.25 13.22
C ALA A 116 14.25 -25.34 12.74
N LYS A 117 13.89 -24.18 12.17
CA LYS A 117 14.89 -23.17 11.75
C LYS A 117 15.74 -22.78 12.97
N PRO A 118 17.08 -22.70 12.82
CA PRO A 118 17.96 -22.32 13.93
C PRO A 118 17.58 -20.92 14.44
N LYS A 119 17.48 -20.77 15.77
CA LYS A 119 17.22 -19.46 16.39
C LYS A 119 18.39 -18.52 16.11
N PRO A 120 18.14 -17.27 15.67
CA PRO A 120 19.19 -16.30 15.40
C PRO A 120 19.96 -15.96 16.68
N THR A 121 21.29 -15.99 16.60
CA THR A 121 22.25 -15.79 17.70
C THR A 121 22.52 -14.30 18.02
N LYS A 122 21.91 -13.37 17.29
CA LYS A 122 21.89 -11.93 17.58
C LYS A 122 20.45 -11.43 17.53
N THR A 123 19.90 -11.06 18.68
CA THR A 123 18.64 -10.32 18.77
C THR A 123 18.92 -8.86 18.44
N PHE A 124 18.36 -8.35 17.34
CA PHE A 124 18.26 -6.91 17.15
C PHE A 124 17.27 -6.39 18.18
N SER A 125 17.66 -5.41 19.00
CA SER A 125 16.77 -4.76 19.97
C SER A 125 15.76 -3.79 19.30
N ALA A 126 15.40 -4.04 18.04
CA ALA A 126 14.55 -3.16 17.26
C ALA A 126 13.11 -3.68 17.24
N THR A 127 12.16 -2.75 17.31
CA THR A 127 10.72 -3.03 17.18
C THR A 127 10.21 -2.53 15.84
N VAL A 128 9.67 -3.44 15.02
CA VAL A 128 9.01 -3.10 13.75
C VAL A 128 7.51 -3.34 13.88
N VAL A 129 6.72 -2.32 13.53
CA VAL A 129 5.25 -2.47 13.50
C VAL A 129 4.82 -2.64 12.05
N ILE A 130 4.05 -3.69 11.79
CA ILE A 130 3.53 -4.02 10.46
C ILE A 130 2.01 -3.83 10.43
N ASP A 131 1.55 -2.99 9.51
CA ASP A 131 0.14 -2.77 9.21
C ASP A 131 -0.23 -3.40 7.88
N ALA A 132 -1.03 -4.47 7.91
CA ALA A 132 -1.73 -4.93 6.72
C ALA A 132 -2.89 -3.97 6.45
N GLY A 133 -2.78 -3.16 5.39
CA GLY A 133 -3.77 -2.19 4.98
C GLY A 133 -5.17 -2.80 4.85
N HIS A 134 -6.20 -1.98 5.06
CA HIS A 134 -7.61 -2.37 5.03
C HIS A 134 -7.97 -3.45 6.08
N GLN A 135 -9.18 -3.98 5.95
CA GLN A 135 -9.77 -5.05 6.77
C GLN A 135 -11.00 -5.59 6.03
N GLN A 136 -11.62 -6.67 6.52
CA GLN A 136 -12.74 -7.32 5.83
C GLN A 136 -13.91 -6.38 5.53
N LYS A 137 -14.23 -5.50 6.48
CA LYS A 137 -15.35 -4.56 6.38
C LYS A 137 -14.81 -3.13 6.47
N ALA A 138 -15.12 -2.32 5.46
CA ALA A 138 -14.82 -0.89 5.52
C ALA A 138 -15.55 -0.24 6.71
N ASP A 139 -14.96 0.83 7.23
CA ASP A 139 -15.61 1.75 8.16
C ASP A 139 -15.56 3.14 7.54
N SER A 140 -16.66 3.53 6.91
CA SER A 140 -16.81 4.82 6.24
C SER A 140 -17.14 5.95 7.20
N SER A 141 -17.33 5.68 8.50
CA SER A 141 -17.42 6.74 9.49
C SER A 141 -16.11 7.52 9.52
N LEU A 142 -16.20 8.79 9.89
CA LEU A 142 -15.11 9.72 9.68
C LEU A 142 -14.14 9.75 10.88
N GLU A 143 -12.88 10.07 10.59
CA GLU A 143 -11.83 10.44 11.55
C GLU A 143 -11.11 11.71 11.06
N PRO A 144 -10.45 12.46 11.95
CA PRO A 144 -9.61 13.59 11.55
C PRO A 144 -8.43 13.10 10.71
N ILE A 145 -8.04 13.86 9.69
CA ILE A 145 -6.84 13.54 8.89
C ILE A 145 -5.56 13.61 9.73
N GLY A 146 -5.57 14.25 10.89
CA GLY A 146 -4.45 14.40 11.83
C GLY A 146 -4.94 14.93 13.20
N PRO A 147 -4.12 14.85 14.27
CA PRO A 147 -4.49 15.35 15.59
C PRO A 147 -4.94 16.82 15.57
N GLY A 148 -6.19 17.07 15.98
CA GLY A 148 -6.77 18.42 16.02
C GLY A 148 -7.19 19.01 14.66
N ALA A 149 -7.15 18.23 13.57
CA ALA A 149 -7.63 18.69 12.26
C ALA A 149 -9.16 18.81 12.23
N THR A 150 -9.67 19.81 11.50
CA THR A 150 -11.10 19.92 11.14
C THR A 150 -11.44 19.12 9.89
N GLU A 151 -10.46 18.89 9.01
CA GLU A 151 -10.61 18.03 7.85
C GLU A 151 -10.74 16.57 8.28
N MET A 152 -11.74 15.89 7.72
CA MET A 152 -12.15 14.55 8.08
C MET A 152 -12.06 13.62 6.87
N LYS A 153 -11.79 12.34 7.10
CA LYS A 153 -11.78 11.29 6.07
C LYS A 153 -12.35 9.97 6.62
N PRO A 154 -12.74 9.02 5.76
CA PRO A 154 -13.12 7.69 6.21
C PRO A 154 -12.01 7.03 7.06
N LYS A 155 -12.44 6.37 8.15
CA LYS A 155 -11.56 5.63 9.06
C LYS A 155 -10.81 4.52 8.35
N VAL A 156 -11.49 3.73 7.53
CA VAL A 156 -10.89 2.66 6.72
C VAL A 156 -11.74 2.45 5.46
N SER A 157 -11.16 2.62 4.26
CA SER A 157 -11.83 2.28 3.00
C SER A 157 -11.79 0.75 2.75
N GLY A 158 -12.61 0.26 1.82
CA GLY A 158 -12.66 -1.16 1.45
C GLY A 158 -11.40 -1.68 0.74
N GLY A 159 -10.56 -0.78 0.22
CA GLY A 159 -9.42 -1.13 -0.64
C GLY A 159 -9.85 -1.47 -2.06
N THR A 160 -8.87 -1.84 -2.88
CA THR A 160 -9.12 -2.36 -4.23
C THR A 160 -9.38 -3.88 -4.23
N SER A 161 -9.59 -4.46 -5.40
CA SER A 161 -9.67 -5.92 -5.59
C SER A 161 -9.03 -6.32 -6.91
N GLY A 162 -8.52 -7.55 -6.96
CA GLY A 162 -7.91 -8.13 -8.15
C GLY A 162 -8.88 -8.25 -9.30
N VAL A 163 -8.54 -7.68 -10.46
CA VAL A 163 -9.41 -7.77 -11.65
C VAL A 163 -9.44 -9.17 -12.28
N ALA A 164 -8.46 -10.02 -11.97
CA ALA A 164 -8.31 -11.37 -12.51
C ALA A 164 -8.46 -12.46 -11.44
N THR A 165 -8.00 -12.19 -10.21
CA THR A 165 -8.04 -13.15 -9.08
C THR A 165 -9.28 -12.96 -8.21
N HIS A 166 -9.88 -11.76 -8.25
CA HIS A 166 -10.96 -11.32 -7.34
C HIS A 166 -10.58 -11.31 -5.86
N ASN A 167 -9.29 -11.47 -5.54
CA ASN A 167 -8.83 -11.36 -4.17
C ASN A 167 -8.89 -9.90 -3.71
N SER A 168 -9.36 -9.69 -2.48
CA SER A 168 -9.38 -8.36 -1.88
C SER A 168 -7.96 -7.89 -1.57
N GLU A 169 -7.73 -6.58 -1.66
CA GLU A 169 -6.46 -5.98 -1.24
C GLU A 169 -6.12 -6.35 0.22
N SER A 170 -7.13 -6.31 1.09
CA SER A 170 -6.98 -6.65 2.51
C SER A 170 -6.48 -8.08 2.76
N SER A 171 -6.80 -9.02 1.86
CA SER A 171 -6.32 -10.41 1.88
C SER A 171 -4.86 -10.50 1.51
N VAL A 172 -4.49 -9.96 0.34
CA VAL A 172 -3.10 -9.95 -0.14
C VAL A 172 -2.18 -9.23 0.86
N ASN A 173 -2.61 -8.07 1.37
CA ASN A 173 -1.86 -7.31 2.37
C ASN A 173 -1.57 -8.13 3.63
N LEU A 174 -2.57 -8.89 4.13
CA LEU A 174 -2.41 -9.70 5.34
C LEU A 174 -1.47 -10.89 5.11
N GLU A 175 -1.52 -11.51 3.94
CA GLU A 175 -0.63 -12.62 3.59
C GLU A 175 0.82 -12.18 3.49
N VAL A 176 1.09 -11.07 2.78
CA VAL A 176 2.45 -10.52 2.69
C VAL A 176 2.93 -10.03 4.07
N ALA A 177 2.07 -9.40 4.87
CA ALA A 177 2.42 -8.95 6.22
C ALA A 177 2.84 -10.10 7.13
N LYS A 178 2.15 -11.25 7.08
CA LYS A 178 2.53 -12.45 7.85
C LYS A 178 3.88 -13.00 7.41
N ARG A 179 4.16 -13.02 6.10
CA ARG A 179 5.48 -13.43 5.58
C ARG A 179 6.58 -12.46 6.00
N LEU A 180 6.32 -11.15 5.96
CA LEU A 180 7.25 -10.13 6.41
C LEU A 180 7.55 -10.25 7.91
N ARG A 181 6.52 -10.50 8.73
CA ARG A 181 6.69 -10.80 10.16
C ARG A 181 7.64 -11.99 10.34
N ASP A 182 7.33 -13.13 9.73
CA ASP A 182 8.10 -14.36 9.90
C ASP A 182 9.57 -14.15 9.47
N GLU A 183 9.79 -13.40 8.39
CA GLU A 183 11.12 -13.06 7.91
C GLU A 183 11.88 -12.17 8.90
N LEU A 184 11.27 -11.12 9.42
CA LEU A 184 11.87 -10.22 10.41
C LEU A 184 12.14 -10.90 11.76
N GLU A 185 11.18 -11.69 12.26
CA GLU A 185 11.33 -12.46 13.50
C GLU A 185 12.48 -13.47 13.38
N SER A 186 12.62 -14.13 12.22
CA SER A 186 13.75 -15.05 11.96
C SER A 186 15.11 -14.36 11.96
N ARG A 187 15.13 -13.02 11.79
CA ARG A 187 16.33 -12.17 11.84
C ARG A 187 16.52 -11.50 13.20
N GLY A 188 15.72 -11.88 14.20
CA GLY A 188 15.83 -11.40 15.57
C GLY A 188 15.21 -10.03 15.81
N VAL A 189 14.31 -9.56 14.95
CA VAL A 189 13.56 -8.30 15.13
C VAL A 189 12.27 -8.58 15.91
N LYS A 190 11.92 -7.71 16.87
CA LYS A 190 10.62 -7.76 17.54
C LYS A 190 9.57 -7.20 16.59
N VAL A 191 8.55 -7.99 16.26
CA VAL A 191 7.47 -7.55 15.37
C VAL A 191 6.17 -7.36 16.15
N VAL A 192 5.48 -6.26 15.87
CA VAL A 192 4.11 -6.00 16.33
C VAL A 192 3.21 -5.89 15.11
N MET A 193 2.22 -6.78 15.02
CA MET A 193 1.21 -6.73 13.95
C MET A 193 0.05 -5.84 14.39
N VAL A 194 -0.33 -4.86 13.56
CA VAL A 194 -1.56 -4.06 13.78
C VAL A 194 -2.81 -4.93 13.72
N ARG A 195 -2.82 -5.93 12.81
CA ARG A 195 -3.85 -6.98 12.76
C ARG A 195 -3.26 -8.30 12.28
N SER A 196 -3.81 -9.41 12.78
CA SER A 196 -3.44 -10.78 12.39
C SER A 196 -4.58 -11.55 11.70
N LYS A 197 -5.79 -10.96 11.67
CA LYS A 197 -7.03 -11.51 11.09
C LYS A 197 -7.75 -10.47 10.23
N GLN A 198 -8.74 -10.92 9.46
CA GLN A 198 -9.54 -10.07 8.57
C GLN A 198 -10.66 -9.32 9.30
N ASP A 199 -11.37 -10.02 10.18
CA ASP A 199 -12.47 -9.48 10.97
C ASP A 199 -11.95 -8.65 12.16
N VAL A 200 -11.71 -7.37 11.88
CA VAL A 200 -11.33 -6.32 12.83
C VAL A 200 -12.01 -5.02 12.43
N ASN A 201 -12.13 -4.08 13.36
CA ASN A 201 -12.45 -2.69 13.04
C ASN A 201 -11.41 -1.75 13.66
N ILE A 202 -10.44 -1.28 12.87
CA ILE A 202 -9.33 -0.44 13.35
C ILE A 202 -9.14 0.75 12.40
N ALA A 203 -9.53 1.94 12.86
CA ALA A 203 -9.30 3.22 12.17
C ALA A 203 -7.81 3.50 11.91
N ASN A 204 -7.46 4.19 10.82
CA ASN A 204 -6.05 4.48 10.50
C ASN A 204 -5.34 5.28 11.62
N SER A 205 -6.02 6.20 12.30
CA SER A 205 -5.49 6.88 13.49
C SER A 205 -5.08 5.89 14.60
N LYS A 206 -5.92 4.88 14.87
CA LYS A 206 -5.61 3.83 15.85
C LYS A 206 -4.47 2.92 15.39
N ARG A 207 -4.35 2.64 14.09
CA ARG A 207 -3.22 1.88 13.52
C ARG A 207 -1.89 2.58 13.77
N ALA A 208 -1.84 3.90 13.54
CA ALA A 208 -0.68 4.72 13.85
C ALA A 208 -0.42 4.77 15.38
N GLN A 209 -1.47 4.85 16.20
CA GLN A 209 -1.32 4.83 17.65
C GLN A 209 -0.68 3.52 18.14
N ILE A 210 -1.08 2.35 17.61
CA ILE A 210 -0.43 1.07 17.94
C ILE A 210 1.09 1.13 17.69
N ALA A 211 1.50 1.78 16.60
CA ALA A 211 2.92 1.94 16.29
C ALA A 211 3.65 2.89 17.26
N ASN A 212 2.98 3.97 17.65
CA ASN A 212 3.49 4.93 18.62
C ASN A 212 3.65 4.28 20.01
N ASP A 213 2.62 3.56 20.47
CA ASP A 213 2.59 2.90 21.78
C ASP A 213 3.64 1.78 21.86
N ALA A 214 3.97 1.15 20.73
CA ALA A 214 5.02 0.14 20.64
C ALA A 214 6.45 0.72 20.58
N HIS A 215 6.60 2.05 20.50
CA HIS A 215 7.87 2.74 20.28
C HIS A 215 8.63 2.16 19.07
N ALA A 216 7.94 1.99 17.95
CA ALA A 216 8.52 1.34 16.78
C ALA A 216 9.73 2.11 16.22
N ASP A 217 10.78 1.40 15.84
CA ASP A 217 11.90 1.94 15.07
C ASP A 217 11.49 2.27 13.63
N VAL A 218 10.50 1.53 13.12
CA VAL A 218 9.79 1.81 11.87
C VAL A 218 8.39 1.20 11.88
N PHE A 219 7.43 1.97 11.38
CA PHE A 219 6.06 1.57 11.12
C PHE A 219 5.83 1.38 9.62
N ILE A 220 5.76 0.14 9.16
CA ILE A 220 5.54 -0.22 7.75
C ILE A 220 4.09 -0.61 7.49
N ARG A 221 3.48 0.03 6.49
CA ARG A 221 2.10 -0.23 6.06
C ARG A 221 2.11 -0.88 4.67
N LEU A 222 1.38 -1.96 4.49
CA LEU A 222 1.36 -2.72 3.24
C LEU A 222 0.01 -2.54 2.54
N HIS A 223 0.06 -2.13 1.28
CA HIS A 223 -1.08 -1.91 0.40
C HIS A 223 -0.81 -2.45 -1.00
N CYS A 224 -1.86 -2.55 -1.81
CA CYS A 224 -1.72 -2.67 -3.26
C CYS A 224 -2.56 -1.58 -3.93
N ASP A 225 -2.04 -1.07 -5.03
CA ASP A 225 -2.63 0.07 -5.73
C ASP A 225 -3.79 -0.38 -6.64
N GLY A 226 -4.64 0.57 -7.02
CA GLY A 226 -5.74 0.41 -7.93
C GLY A 226 -5.95 1.67 -8.77
N ASN A 227 -6.09 1.52 -10.08
CA ASN A 227 -6.28 2.65 -10.98
C ASN A 227 -7.17 2.28 -12.19
N ASN A 228 -7.91 3.26 -12.69
CA ASN A 228 -8.73 3.13 -13.89
C ASN A 228 -7.89 2.87 -15.16
N ASN A 229 -6.63 3.32 -15.17
CA ASN A 229 -5.68 2.91 -16.19
C ASN A 229 -5.07 1.55 -15.82
N HIS A 230 -5.66 0.48 -16.34
CA HIS A 230 -5.27 -0.91 -16.12
C HIS A 230 -3.88 -1.29 -16.66
N SER A 231 -3.21 -0.41 -17.42
CA SER A 231 -1.84 -0.63 -17.88
C SER A 231 -0.76 -0.27 -16.85
N LEU A 232 -1.12 0.48 -15.80
CA LEU A 232 -0.19 0.83 -14.73
C LEU A 232 0.29 -0.43 -14.00
N HIS A 233 1.57 -0.45 -13.67
CA HIS A 233 2.23 -1.57 -13.01
C HIS A 233 3.46 -1.06 -12.24
N GLY A 234 4.00 -1.92 -11.37
CA GLY A 234 5.16 -1.59 -10.56
C GLY A 234 4.81 -1.13 -9.14
N LEU A 235 5.85 -0.94 -8.35
CA LEU A 235 5.77 -0.69 -6.92
C LEU A 235 6.16 0.75 -6.60
N SER A 236 5.42 1.40 -5.72
CA SER A 236 5.80 2.69 -5.12
C SER A 236 5.92 2.57 -3.61
N THR A 237 6.64 3.51 -2.98
CA THR A 237 6.62 3.63 -1.52
C THR A 237 6.25 5.05 -1.13
N LEU A 238 5.11 5.18 -0.48
CA LEU A 238 4.61 6.43 0.04
C LEU A 238 5.33 6.77 1.35
N ILE A 239 5.69 8.04 1.51
CA ILE A 239 6.30 8.61 2.70
C ILE A 239 5.55 9.88 3.12
N PRO A 240 5.59 10.28 4.41
CA PRO A 240 4.97 11.53 4.83
C PRO A 240 5.59 12.73 4.08
N ALA A 241 4.73 13.63 3.62
CA ALA A 241 5.13 15.00 3.31
C ALA A 241 5.30 15.78 4.63
N LYS A 242 6.15 16.80 4.65
CA LYS A 242 6.35 17.64 5.84
C LYS A 242 5.12 18.51 6.10
N ASN A 243 4.52 18.37 7.28
CA ASN A 243 3.47 19.24 7.82
C ASN A 243 3.67 19.41 9.34
N SER A 244 2.71 20.06 10.03
CA SER A 244 2.79 20.30 11.47
C SER A 244 2.85 19.02 12.31
N TRP A 245 2.31 17.91 11.84
CA TRP A 245 2.31 16.63 12.58
C TRP A 245 3.52 15.75 12.26
N THR A 246 3.95 15.73 11.00
CA THR A 246 4.98 14.82 10.48
C THR A 246 6.38 15.42 10.46
N ALA A 247 6.52 16.73 10.69
CA ALA A 247 7.83 17.40 10.74
C ALA A 247 8.87 16.66 11.61
N PRO A 248 8.53 16.06 12.78
CA PRO A 248 9.51 15.32 13.58
C PRO A 248 9.98 14.00 12.97
N ILE A 249 9.21 13.38 12.06
CA ILE A 249 9.46 12.03 11.55
C ILE A 249 9.80 11.97 10.06
N VAL A 250 9.65 13.09 9.32
CA VAL A 250 9.69 13.09 7.85
C VAL A 250 11.04 12.66 7.27
N ASP A 251 12.15 13.11 7.85
CA ASP A 251 13.49 12.81 7.33
C ASP A 251 13.88 11.35 7.59
N GLU A 252 13.56 10.86 8.79
CA GLU A 252 13.80 9.46 9.15
C GLU A 252 12.88 8.51 8.36
N SER A 253 11.61 8.89 8.16
CA SER A 253 10.66 8.16 7.31
C SER A 253 11.12 8.11 5.85
N LYS A 254 11.68 9.20 5.32
CA LYS A 254 12.27 9.23 3.97
C LYS A 254 13.47 8.29 3.87
N THR A 255 14.32 8.24 4.90
CA THR A 255 15.49 7.36 4.96
C THR A 255 15.08 5.90 5.01
N ALA A 256 14.16 5.54 5.91
CA ALA A 256 13.56 4.20 5.97
C ALA A 256 12.91 3.82 4.64
N GLY A 257 12.11 4.73 4.07
CA GLY A 257 11.43 4.55 2.79
C GLY A 257 12.41 4.23 1.66
N ARG A 258 13.55 4.94 1.60
CA ARG A 258 14.57 4.67 0.57
C ARG A 258 15.19 3.28 0.70
N TYR A 259 15.64 2.90 1.89
CA TYR A 259 16.22 1.57 2.10
C TYR A 259 15.24 0.44 1.79
N ILE A 260 13.97 0.59 2.22
CA ILE A 260 12.90 -0.38 1.99
C ILE A 260 12.58 -0.47 0.50
N HIS A 261 12.38 0.67 -0.16
CA HIS A 261 12.00 0.74 -1.56
C HIS A 261 13.05 0.10 -2.47
N ASP A 262 14.32 0.51 -2.34
CA ASP A 262 15.39 0.00 -3.20
C ASP A 262 15.56 -1.53 -3.03
N ALA A 263 15.41 -2.03 -1.80
CA ALA A 263 15.54 -3.45 -1.51
C ALA A 263 14.35 -4.27 -2.03
N VAL A 264 13.12 -3.78 -1.90
CA VAL A 264 11.93 -4.49 -2.39
C VAL A 264 11.85 -4.49 -3.91
N VAL A 265 12.20 -3.38 -4.58
CA VAL A 265 12.32 -3.31 -6.05
C VAL A 265 13.35 -4.34 -6.54
N LYS A 266 14.55 -4.34 -5.95
CA LYS A 266 15.61 -5.29 -6.32
C LYS A 266 15.19 -6.76 -6.13
N SER A 267 14.51 -7.07 -5.02
CA SER A 267 14.11 -8.45 -4.69
C SER A 267 12.96 -8.97 -5.56
N SER A 268 11.98 -8.10 -5.82
CA SER A 268 10.76 -8.44 -6.54
C SER A 268 10.92 -8.41 -8.06
N GLY A 269 11.83 -7.57 -8.56
CA GLY A 269 11.92 -7.24 -9.99
C GLY A 269 10.73 -6.43 -10.50
N ALA A 270 9.97 -5.77 -9.62
CA ALA A 270 8.89 -4.87 -10.00
C ALA A 270 9.44 -3.63 -10.72
N ALA A 271 8.62 -3.01 -11.59
CA ALA A 271 8.95 -1.70 -12.12
C ALA A 271 9.03 -0.67 -10.98
N ASP A 272 10.09 0.13 -10.98
CA ASP A 272 10.36 1.14 -9.96
C ASP A 272 9.52 2.40 -10.22
N ARG A 273 8.64 2.74 -9.28
CA ARG A 273 7.85 3.99 -9.31
C ARG A 273 8.31 5.01 -8.27
N GLY A 274 9.37 4.71 -7.53
CA GLY A 274 10.02 5.62 -6.59
C GLY A 274 9.26 5.89 -5.31
N LEU A 275 9.73 6.94 -4.61
CA LEU A 275 9.11 7.45 -3.40
C LEU A 275 8.13 8.56 -3.73
N VAL A 276 6.96 8.51 -3.09
CA VAL A 276 5.89 9.50 -3.30
C VAL A 276 5.52 10.13 -1.95
N LYS A 277 5.57 11.46 -1.87
CA LYS A 277 5.22 12.18 -0.64
C LYS A 277 3.71 12.37 -0.54
N ARG A 278 3.14 12.17 0.65
CA ARG A 278 1.69 12.31 0.91
C ARG A 278 1.44 13.07 2.21
N SER A 279 0.49 14.00 2.20
CA SER A 279 0.05 14.78 3.39
C SER A 279 -1.37 14.45 3.85
N ASP A 280 -2.10 13.65 3.08
CA ASP A 280 -3.53 13.37 3.21
C ASP A 280 -3.85 12.07 3.96
N LEU A 281 -2.82 11.29 4.31
CA LEU A 281 -3.00 9.98 4.94
C LEU A 281 -3.01 10.10 6.47
N SER A 282 -4.16 9.81 7.10
CA SER A 282 -4.29 9.80 8.56
C SER A 282 -3.26 8.87 9.23
N GLY A 283 -2.95 7.71 8.64
CA GLY A 283 -1.91 6.82 9.16
C GLY A 283 -0.51 7.46 9.23
N PHE A 284 -0.21 8.48 8.41
CA PHE A 284 1.04 9.24 8.50
C PHE A 284 0.93 10.41 9.49
N ASN A 285 -0.14 11.19 9.41
CA ASN A 285 -0.29 12.39 10.25
C ASN A 285 -0.49 12.06 11.74
N TRP A 286 -0.98 10.86 12.06
CA TRP A 286 -1.12 10.39 13.44
C TRP A 286 0.14 9.66 13.96
N ALA A 287 1.10 9.33 13.09
CA ALA A 287 2.33 8.66 13.51
C ALA A 287 3.28 9.62 14.24
N LYS A 288 3.99 9.09 15.23
CA LYS A 288 5.07 9.73 16.01
C LYS A 288 6.39 8.98 15.90
N VAL A 289 6.40 7.88 15.15
CA VAL A 289 7.55 7.06 14.80
C VAL A 289 7.76 7.09 13.28
N PRO A 290 8.97 6.79 12.76
CA PRO A 290 9.23 6.74 11.32
C PRO A 290 8.24 5.80 10.62
N THR A 291 7.62 6.27 9.53
CA THR A 291 6.54 5.51 8.87
C THR A 291 6.65 5.52 7.35
N VAL A 292 6.32 4.39 6.75
CA VAL A 292 6.28 4.20 5.30
C VAL A 292 5.04 3.38 4.92
N LEU A 293 4.57 3.55 3.68
CA LEU A 293 3.53 2.70 3.10
C LEU A 293 4.03 2.16 1.75
N VAL A 294 4.05 0.85 1.58
CA VAL A 294 4.48 0.20 0.34
C VAL A 294 3.25 -0.20 -0.48
N GLU A 295 3.12 0.37 -1.67
CA GLU A 295 2.13 -0.03 -2.67
C GLU A 295 2.73 -1.12 -3.55
N MET A 296 2.45 -2.39 -3.23
CA MET A 296 3.23 -3.55 -3.67
C MET A 296 3.08 -3.91 -5.16
N GLY A 297 2.11 -3.30 -5.85
CA GLY A 297 1.75 -3.53 -7.24
C GLY A 297 0.31 -3.09 -7.50
N PHE A 298 -0.15 -3.11 -8.76
CA PHE A 298 -1.50 -2.69 -9.13
C PHE A 298 -2.45 -3.89 -9.26
N MET A 299 -3.43 -4.02 -8.37
CA MET A 299 -4.45 -5.08 -8.49
C MET A 299 -5.43 -4.84 -9.65
N SER A 300 -5.48 -3.61 -10.17
CA SER A 300 -6.23 -3.29 -11.38
C SER A 300 -5.54 -3.73 -12.67
N ASN A 301 -4.27 -4.13 -12.61
CA ASN A 301 -3.54 -4.70 -13.73
C ASN A 301 -3.55 -6.23 -13.63
N SER A 302 -4.12 -6.90 -14.65
CA SER A 302 -4.32 -8.36 -14.63
C SER A 302 -3.03 -9.18 -14.43
N ALA A 303 -1.90 -8.72 -14.98
CA ALA A 303 -0.62 -9.42 -14.82
C ALA A 303 -0.05 -9.24 -13.41
N GLU A 304 -0.09 -8.03 -12.87
CA GLU A 304 0.37 -7.74 -11.51
C GLU A 304 -0.54 -8.39 -10.45
N ASP A 305 -1.87 -8.39 -10.66
CA ASP A 305 -2.85 -9.07 -9.79
C ASP A 305 -2.53 -10.56 -9.65
N ARG A 306 -2.42 -11.29 -10.77
CA ARG A 306 -2.05 -12.72 -10.74
C ARG A 306 -0.71 -12.95 -10.05
N LYS A 307 0.24 -12.02 -10.22
CA LYS A 307 1.57 -12.11 -9.60
C LYS A 307 1.49 -11.91 -8.09
N LEU A 308 0.74 -10.90 -7.62
CA LEU A 308 0.49 -10.59 -6.21
C LEU A 308 -0.18 -11.75 -5.45
N ASP A 309 -0.94 -12.57 -6.16
CA ASP A 309 -1.58 -13.78 -5.62
C ASP A 309 -0.64 -14.99 -5.47
N THR A 310 0.58 -14.92 -6.02
CA THR A 310 1.51 -16.05 -5.93
C THR A 310 2.35 -16.02 -4.65
N ALA A 311 2.45 -17.17 -3.97
CA ALA A 311 3.33 -17.32 -2.80
C ALA A 311 4.81 -16.98 -3.10
N ALA A 312 5.27 -17.27 -4.32
CA ALA A 312 6.64 -16.97 -4.74
C ALA A 312 6.91 -15.46 -4.82
N TYR A 313 5.99 -14.68 -5.37
CA TYR A 313 6.15 -13.23 -5.44
C TYR A 313 5.98 -12.56 -4.08
N GLN A 314 4.97 -12.97 -3.31
CA GLN A 314 4.78 -12.49 -1.94
C GLN A 314 6.01 -12.75 -1.06
N LYS A 315 6.69 -13.88 -1.24
CA LYS A 315 7.98 -14.16 -0.57
C LYS A 315 9.06 -13.16 -0.99
N LYS A 316 9.22 -12.87 -2.28
CA LYS A 316 10.18 -11.86 -2.77
C LYS A 316 9.91 -10.48 -2.20
N LEU A 317 8.64 -10.09 -2.10
CA LEU A 317 8.22 -8.82 -1.48
C LEU A 317 8.62 -8.78 0.00
N ALA A 318 8.25 -9.81 0.78
CA ALA A 318 8.59 -9.91 2.19
C ALA A 318 10.12 -9.90 2.43
N GLU A 319 10.88 -10.69 1.68
CA GLU A 319 12.35 -10.74 1.78
C GLU A 319 12.99 -9.39 1.41
N GLY A 320 12.48 -8.74 0.37
CA GLY A 320 12.95 -7.43 -0.07
C GLY A 320 12.70 -6.34 0.98
N MET A 321 11.49 -6.27 1.51
CA MET A 321 11.15 -5.34 2.60
C MET A 321 11.97 -5.62 3.86
N ALA A 322 12.11 -6.88 4.27
CA ALA A 322 12.94 -7.25 5.42
C ALA A 322 14.40 -6.84 5.20
N ASN A 323 14.97 -7.06 4.00
CA ASN A 323 16.33 -6.61 3.68
C ASN A 323 16.50 -5.10 3.81
N GLY A 324 15.52 -4.32 3.33
CA GLY A 324 15.55 -2.87 3.45
C GLY A 324 15.41 -2.38 4.88
N ILE A 325 14.50 -2.99 5.65
CA ILE A 325 14.33 -2.70 7.09
C ILE A 325 15.63 -2.98 7.83
N MET A 326 16.27 -4.13 7.64
CA MET A 326 17.54 -4.45 8.31
C MET A 326 18.65 -3.44 7.97
N LYS A 327 18.73 -2.97 6.72
CA LYS A 327 19.70 -1.94 6.33
C LYS A 327 19.43 -0.60 7.01
N TYR A 328 18.17 -0.20 7.10
CA TYR A 328 17.77 1.01 7.80
C TYR A 328 18.05 0.91 9.31
N LEU A 329 17.73 -0.22 9.94
CA LEU A 329 18.01 -0.42 11.36
C LEU A 329 19.52 -0.39 11.65
N ALA A 330 20.34 -0.92 10.74
CA ALA A 330 21.80 -0.89 10.85
C ALA A 330 22.44 0.47 10.50
N SER A 331 21.69 1.41 9.92
CA SER A 331 22.18 2.77 9.64
C SER A 331 21.94 3.75 10.80
N LYS A 332 21.26 3.30 11.86
CA LYS A 332 21.04 4.07 13.08
C LYS A 332 22.21 3.94 14.05
#